data_AF-A0A349LW18-F1
#
_entry.id   AF-A0A349LW18-F1
#
_cell.length_a   1.000
_cell.length_b   1.000
_cell.length_c   1.000
_cell.angle_alpha   90.00
_cell.angle_beta   90.00
_cell.angle_gamma   90.00
#
_symmetry.space_group_name_H-M   'P 1'
#
loop_
_entity.id
_entity.type
_entity.pdbx_description
1 polymer ?
#
loop_
_entity_poly.entity_id
_entity_poly.type
_entity_poly.pdbx_seq_one_letter_code
_entity_poly.pdbx_strand_id
1 'polypeptide(L)'
;MDDRLDKLKLELRRGSLVLAVLASLKTRHYGYSLRRHLADAGIDIDEGTLYPLVRRLADQGLLDSQWEQAEGRERRYYLLSSEGETLLNQLSQEWQAMQQSLASILEINR
;
A
#
# COMPACT_ATOMS: atom_id res chain seq x y z
N MET A 1 3.34 25.09 -11.68
CA MET A 1 3.97 23.76 -11.53
C MET A 1 3.65 22.97 -12.79
N ASP A 2 4.59 22.21 -13.34
CA ASP A 2 4.39 21.48 -14.62
C ASP A 2 3.39 20.34 -14.41
N ASP A 3 2.14 20.55 -14.81
CA ASP A 3 1.01 19.60 -14.73
C ASP A 3 1.36 18.21 -15.30
N ARG A 4 2.29 18.14 -16.26
CA ARG A 4 2.77 16.87 -16.81
C ARG A 4 3.59 16.07 -15.79
N LEU A 5 4.48 16.74 -15.06
CA LEU A 5 5.32 16.07 -14.05
C LEU A 5 4.46 15.52 -12.92
N ASP A 6 3.45 16.28 -12.48
CA ASP A 6 2.56 15.87 -11.39
C ASP A 6 1.73 14.65 -11.79
N LYS A 7 1.22 14.61 -13.03
CA LYS A 7 0.53 13.44 -13.58
C LYS A 7 1.42 12.19 -13.64
N LEU A 8 2.65 12.33 -14.14
CA LEU A 8 3.59 11.19 -14.23
C LEU A 8 4.01 10.69 -12.84
N LYS A 9 4.21 11.58 -11.87
CA LYS A 9 4.45 11.21 -10.46
C LYS A 9 3.28 10.43 -9.87
N LEU A 10 2.05 10.83 -10.18
CA LEU A 10 0.86 10.15 -9.70
C LEU A 10 0.77 8.71 -10.24
N GLU A 11 1.06 8.49 -11.52
CA GLU A 11 1.07 7.16 -12.12
C GLU A 11 2.14 6.25 -11.47
N LEU A 12 3.35 6.77 -11.21
CA LEU A 12 4.38 6.04 -10.49
C LEU A 12 3.92 5.64 -9.06
N ARG A 13 3.24 6.56 -8.35
CA ARG A 13 2.69 6.29 -7.01
C ARG A 13 1.57 5.26 -7.02
N ARG A 14 0.68 5.31 -8.01
CA ARG A 14 -0.41 4.33 -8.18
C ARG A 14 0.15 2.92 -8.41
N GLY A 15 1.24 2.81 -9.18
CA GLY A 15 1.91 1.53 -9.45
C GLY A 15 2.46 0.83 -8.21
N SER A 16 2.85 1.56 -7.17
CA SER A 16 3.41 1.00 -5.93
C SER A 16 2.41 0.89 -4.77
N LEU A 17 1.18 1.38 -4.94
CA LEU A 17 0.23 1.55 -3.84
C LEU A 17 -0.19 0.24 -3.18
N VAL A 18 -0.40 -0.81 -3.97
CA VAL A 18 -0.75 -2.14 -3.45
C VAL A 18 0.36 -2.69 -2.57
N LEU A 19 1.61 -2.59 -3.04
CA LEU A 19 2.79 -3.03 -2.29
C LEU A 19 2.89 -2.29 -0.94
N ALA A 20 2.69 -0.97 -0.96
CA ALA A 20 2.72 -0.14 0.25
C ALA A 20 1.64 -0.56 1.25
N VAL A 21 0.40 -0.74 0.79
CA VAL A 21 -0.72 -1.16 1.65
C VAL A 21 -0.48 -2.53 2.27
N LEU A 22 -0.06 -3.52 1.49
CA LEU A 22 0.27 -4.86 2.00
C LEU A 22 1.42 -4.80 3.01
N ALA A 23 2.48 -4.04 2.71
CA ALA A 23 3.62 -3.88 3.60
C ALA A 23 3.25 -3.22 4.93
N SER A 24 2.43 -2.16 4.90
CA SER A 24 1.94 -1.49 6.11
C SER A 24 1.02 -2.38 6.96
N LEU A 25 0.30 -3.31 6.33
CA LEU A 25 -0.60 -4.22 7.02
C LEU A 25 0.07 -5.46 7.63
N LYS A 26 1.42 -5.55 7.58
CA LYS A 26 2.17 -6.44 8.49
C LYS A 26 1.88 -6.14 9.96
N THR A 27 1.53 -4.90 10.26
CA THR A 27 0.96 -4.48 11.55
C THR A 27 -0.51 -4.16 11.40
N ARG A 28 -1.29 -4.44 12.45
CA ARG A 28 -2.74 -4.27 12.41
C ARG A 28 -3.12 -2.79 12.32
N HIS A 29 -3.99 -2.45 11.36
CA HIS A 29 -4.52 -1.09 11.22
C HIS A 29 -6.00 -1.06 10.87
N TYR A 30 -6.72 -0.05 11.38
CA TYR A 30 -8.01 0.36 10.81
C TYR A 30 -7.78 1.48 9.78
N GLY A 31 -8.78 1.72 8.93
CA GLY A 31 -8.69 2.59 7.76
C GLY A 31 -7.96 3.93 7.99
N TYR A 32 -8.39 4.73 8.97
CA TYR A 32 -7.74 6.01 9.28
C TYR A 32 -6.29 5.85 9.77
N SER A 33 -6.01 4.88 10.65
CA SER A 33 -4.64 4.66 11.13
C SER A 33 -3.68 4.20 10.02
N LEU A 34 -4.19 3.38 9.08
CA LEU A 34 -3.42 2.95 7.92
C LEU A 34 -3.10 4.14 7.02
N ARG A 35 -4.10 4.99 6.74
CA ARG A 35 -3.93 6.21 5.94
C ARG A 35 -2.86 7.11 6.53
N ARG A 36 -2.88 7.31 7.86
CA ARG A 36 -1.87 8.10 8.57
C ARG A 36 -0.48 7.48 8.46
N HIS A 37 -0.36 6.18 8.70
CA HIS A 37 0.92 5.46 8.59
C HIS A 37 1.52 5.57 7.18
N LEU A 38 0.70 5.44 6.12
CA LEU A 38 1.14 5.65 4.74
C LEU A 38 1.58 7.10 4.47
N ALA A 39 0.81 8.07 4.96
CA ALA A 39 1.14 9.49 4.80
C ALA A 39 2.45 9.87 5.51
N ASP A 40 2.69 9.34 6.72
CA ASP A 40 3.94 9.54 7.46
C ASP A 40 5.16 8.95 6.70
N ALA A 41 4.94 7.94 5.86
CA ALA A 41 5.93 7.37 4.95
C ALA A 41 6.01 8.09 3.57
N GLY A 42 5.27 9.19 3.38
CA GLY A 42 5.26 9.97 2.14
C GLY A 42 4.31 9.44 1.05
N ILE A 43 3.42 8.51 1.39
CA ILE A 43 2.42 7.93 0.49
C ILE A 43 1.06 8.54 0.82
N ASP A 44 0.72 9.60 0.10
CA ASP A 44 -0.59 10.24 0.24
C ASP A 44 -1.66 9.49 -0.55
N ILE A 45 -2.75 9.15 0.12
CA ILE A 45 -3.89 8.41 -0.43
C ILE A 45 -5.18 8.91 0.24
N ASP A 46 -6.20 9.17 -0.57
CA ASP A 46 -7.52 9.56 -0.10
C ASP A 46 -8.35 8.33 0.34
N GLU A 47 -9.40 8.58 1.12
CA GLU A 47 -10.26 7.52 1.65
C GLU A 47 -11.05 6.77 0.56
N GLY A 48 -11.44 7.48 -0.50
CA GLY A 48 -12.15 6.92 -1.65
C GLY A 48 -11.31 5.94 -2.46
N THR A 49 -9.98 6.05 -2.40
CA THR A 49 -9.04 5.08 -2.96
C THR A 49 -8.68 3.99 -1.94
N LEU A 50 -8.39 4.36 -0.69
CA LEU A 50 -7.89 3.43 0.33
C LEU A 50 -8.92 2.36 0.69
N TYR A 51 -10.16 2.75 0.98
CA TYR A 51 -11.16 1.82 1.53
C TYR A 51 -11.61 0.75 0.52
N PRO A 52 -11.88 1.08 -0.75
CA PRO A 52 -12.13 0.06 -1.77
C PRO A 52 -10.91 -0.84 -1.98
N LEU A 53 -9.69 -0.31 -1.91
CA LEU A 53 -8.48 -1.10 -2.07
C LEU A 53 -8.32 -2.16 -0.97
N VAL A 54 -8.38 -1.77 0.31
CA VAL A 54 -8.24 -2.74 1.42
C VAL A 54 -9.39 -3.74 1.45
N ARG A 55 -10.61 -3.32 1.09
CA ARG A 55 -11.75 -4.24 0.96
C ARG A 55 -11.49 -5.27 -0.14
N ARG A 56 -11.06 -4.84 -1.32
CA ARG A 56 -10.73 -5.73 -2.43
C ARG A 56 -9.62 -6.72 -2.06
N LEU A 57 -8.57 -6.27 -1.38
CA LEU A 57 -7.47 -7.14 -0.93
C LEU A 57 -7.94 -8.16 0.10
N ALA A 58 -8.86 -7.79 1.01
CA ALA A 58 -9.49 -8.72 1.93
C ALA A 58 -10.41 -9.72 1.21
N ASP A 59 -11.22 -9.27 0.25
CA ASP A 59 -12.08 -10.13 -0.58
C ASP A 59 -11.26 -11.12 -1.43
N GLN A 60 -9.98 -10.80 -1.71
CA GLN A 60 -9.01 -11.68 -2.36
C GLN A 60 -8.29 -12.64 -1.40
N GLY A 61 -8.57 -12.60 -0.09
CA GLY A 61 -7.90 -13.45 0.90
C GLY A 61 -6.51 -12.96 1.33
N LEU A 62 -6.04 -11.82 0.82
CA LEU A 62 -4.70 -11.28 1.11
C LEU A 62 -4.65 -10.55 2.46
N LEU A 63 -5.80 -10.18 3.01
CA LEU A 63 -5.92 -9.52 4.30
C LEU A 63 -6.99 -10.22 5.14
N ASP A 64 -6.65 -10.48 6.41
CA ASP A 64 -7.63 -10.74 7.44
C ASP A 64 -8.33 -9.45 7.83
N SER A 65 -9.61 -9.54 8.21
CA SER A 65 -10.35 -8.37 8.65
C SER A 65 -11.32 -8.69 9.78
N GLN A 66 -11.43 -7.77 10.74
CA GLN A 66 -12.26 -7.94 11.93
C GLN A 66 -12.95 -6.62 12.30
N TRP A 67 -14.23 -6.69 12.60
CA TRP A 67 -14.97 -5.57 13.19
C TRP A 67 -14.76 -5.53 14.70
N GLU A 68 -14.46 -4.34 15.21
CA GLU A 68 -14.30 -4.11 16.64
C GLU A 68 -15.01 -2.83 17.09
N GLN A 69 -15.56 -2.86 18.29
CA GLN A 69 -16.08 -1.68 18.96
C GLN A 69 -14.94 -0.95 19.66
N ALA A 70 -14.64 0.27 19.22
CA ALA A 70 -13.64 1.14 19.83
C ALA A 70 -14.24 2.52 20.06
N GLU A 71 -14.26 2.97 21.32
CA GLU A 71 -14.77 4.30 21.71
C GLU A 71 -16.22 4.54 21.22
N GLY A 72 -17.06 3.51 21.29
CA GLY A 72 -18.47 3.59 20.86
C GLY A 72 -18.67 3.67 19.34
N ARG A 73 -17.63 3.41 18.54
CA ARG A 73 -17.72 3.31 17.08
C ARG A 73 -17.18 1.97 16.60
N GLU A 74 -17.88 1.38 15.65
CA GLU A 74 -17.41 0.18 14.99
C GLU A 74 -16.31 0.54 13.99
N ARG A 75 -15.16 -0.15 14.10
CA ARG A 75 -14.01 0.00 13.20
C ARG A 75 -13.66 -1.36 12.63
N ARG A 76 -13.43 -1.43 11.32
CA ARG A 76 -12.86 -2.61 10.68
C ARG A 76 -11.34 -2.50 10.69
N TYR A 77 -10.70 -3.43 11.35
CA TYR A 77 -9.26 -3.61 11.34
C TYR A 77 -8.87 -4.62 10.26
N TYR A 78 -7.69 -4.40 9.69
CA TYR A 78 -7.08 -5.25 8.68
C TYR A 78 -5.70 -5.68 9.17
N LEU A 79 -5.30 -6.89 8.79
CA LEU A 79 -3.99 -7.46 9.03
C LEU A 79 -3.62 -8.31 7.80
N LEU A 80 -2.35 -8.38 7.47
CA LEU A 80 -1.85 -9.25 6.40
C LEU A 80 -2.14 -10.73 6.74
N SER A 81 -2.71 -11.47 5.80
CA SER A 81 -2.91 -12.92 5.95
C SER A 81 -1.64 -13.69 5.55
N SER A 82 -1.59 -15.00 5.81
CA SER A 82 -0.48 -15.86 5.35
C SER A 82 -0.31 -15.87 3.82
N GLU A 83 -1.41 -15.79 3.08
CA GLU A 83 -1.38 -15.67 1.62
C GLU A 83 -0.86 -14.27 1.21
N GLY A 84 -1.33 -13.23 1.91
CA GLY A 84 -0.84 -11.86 1.74
C GLY A 84 0.66 -11.72 2.01
N GLU A 85 1.20 -12.39 3.03
CA GLU A 85 2.63 -12.43 3.33
C GLU A 85 3.44 -13.07 2.19
N THR A 86 2.95 -14.19 1.66
CA THR A 86 3.59 -14.89 0.54
C THR A 86 3.64 -13.99 -0.69
N LEU A 87 2.50 -13.38 -1.06
CA LEU A 87 2.42 -12.48 -2.20
C LEU A 87 3.27 -11.22 -1.99
N LEU A 88 3.28 -10.65 -0.78
CA LEU A 88 4.08 -9.48 -0.46
C LEU A 88 5.57 -9.76 -0.64
N ASN A 89 6.05 -10.94 -0.24
CA ASN A 89 7.44 -11.33 -0.45
C ASN A 89 7.79 -11.40 -1.94
N GLN A 90 6.91 -11.96 -2.78
CA GLN A 90 7.08 -12.01 -4.23
C GLN A 90 7.09 -10.60 -4.85
N LEU A 91 6.10 -9.77 -4.52
CA LEU A 91 6.02 -8.38 -5.00
C LEU A 91 7.21 -7.53 -4.55
N SER A 92 7.75 -7.78 -3.36
CA SER A 92 8.94 -7.09 -2.86
C SER A 92 10.19 -7.45 -3.67
N GLN A 93 10.34 -8.72 -4.08
CA GLN A 93 11.43 -9.16 -4.95
C GLN A 93 11.31 -8.53 -6.34
N GLU A 94 10.11 -8.53 -6.92
CA GLU A 94 9.86 -7.90 -8.22
C GLU A 94 10.11 -6.38 -8.19
N TRP A 95 9.69 -5.71 -7.13
CA TRP A 95 9.98 -4.29 -6.94
C TRP A 95 11.49 -4.02 -6.88
N GLN A 96 12.25 -4.83 -6.15
CA GLN A 96 13.70 -4.70 -6.06
C GLN A 96 14.37 -4.91 -7.43
N ALA A 97 13.96 -5.91 -8.20
CA ALA A 97 14.48 -6.16 -9.54
C ALA A 97 14.18 -4.98 -10.50
N MET A 98 12.97 -4.44 -10.44
CA MET A 98 12.59 -3.26 -11.23
C MET A 98 13.41 -2.03 -10.85
N GLN A 99 13.62 -1.80 -9.55
CA GLN A 99 14.44 -0.68 -9.06
C GLN A 99 15.89 -0.78 -9.56
N GLN A 100 16.48 -1.98 -9.52
CA GLN A 100 17.83 -2.20 -10.05
C GLN A 100 17.91 -1.91 -11.56
N SER A 101 16.91 -2.39 -12.31
CA SER A 101 16.83 -2.19 -13.76
C SER A 101 16.70 -0.71 -14.12
N LEU A 102 15.79 0.01 -13.45
CA LEU A 102 15.59 1.45 -13.67
C LEU A 102 16.81 2.27 -13.23
N ALA A 103 17.42 1.95 -12.09
CA ALA A 103 18.59 2.67 -11.63
C ALA A 103 19.79 2.49 -12.58
N SER A 104 19.92 1.32 -13.21
CA SER A 104 20.91 1.08 -14.28
C SER A 104 20.65 1.93 -15.51
N ILE A 105 19.40 1.95 -16.01
CA ILE A 105 19.00 2.75 -17.19
C ILE A 105 19.15 4.25 -16.95
N LEU A 106 18.82 4.72 -15.74
CA LEU A 106 18.90 6.12 -15.33
C LEU A 106 20.31 6.53 -14.89
N GLU A 107 21.27 5.61 -14.90
CA GLU A 107 22.65 5.82 -14.45
C GLU A 107 22.77 6.36 -13.00
N ILE A 108 21.82 6.02 -12.13
CA ILE A 108 21.76 6.50 -10.72
C ILE A 108 22.83 5.83 -9.84
N ASN A 109 23.28 4.63 -10.21
CA ASN A 109 24.24 3.83 -9.45
C ASN A 109 25.63 3.75 -10.12
N ARG A 110 25.99 4.73 -10.97
CA ARG A 110 27.35 4.86 -11.51
C ARG A 110 28.22 5.81 -10.69
#